data_AF-A0A8B6H7K2-F1
#
_entry.id   AF-A0A8B6H7K2-F1
#
_cell.length_a   1.000
_cell.length_b   1.000
_cell.length_c   1.000
_cell.angle_alpha   90.00
_cell.angle_beta   90.00
_cell.angle_gamma   90.00
#
_symmetry.space_group_name_H-M   'P 1'
#
loop_
_entity.id
_entity.type
_entity.pdbx_description
1 polymer ?
#
loop_
_entity_poly.entity_id
_entity_poly.type
_entity_poly.pdbx_seq_one_letter_code
_entity_poly.pdbx_strand_id
1 'polypeptide(L)'
;MKNVFVIFVVVLVATAAAKKGWKLRQRQQCKYDKSAWSDCDTKTNTVNRVLTLKSGKEGCQQTQNQTITCDRFDRLQAWKIKKAESRRELQEKKHHRKERQQEMKENKQLVKEQLKRCRYEHSDWSECDQATNTVTRNFTLSEGEQGCEQSHTITITCDKLNRIQAWKAKKSDRKQNRIDEKLQMKQERKEKRKLEKEQRLKCKYDKEDWSECDNTTNTVTRVMTLRDGEEEECEPIINVIISCSKFERIQQWKARKMERKNEKKENKMFIREQKNMWKENKKIVKEQRR
;
A
#
# COMPACT_ATOMS: atom_id res chain seq x y z
N MET A 1 18.59 -21.74 -0.35
CA MET A 1 17.92 -20.41 -0.43
C MET A 1 16.38 -20.44 -0.47
N LYS A 2 15.72 -21.60 -0.66
CA LYS A 2 14.24 -21.69 -0.73
C LYS A 2 13.53 -21.63 0.65
N ASN A 3 14.23 -21.96 1.74
CA ASN A 3 13.67 -21.94 3.10
C ASN A 3 13.53 -20.54 3.70
N VAL A 4 14.26 -19.53 3.20
CA VAL A 4 14.23 -18.17 3.76
C VAL A 4 12.94 -17.43 3.36
N PHE A 5 12.42 -17.68 2.17
CA PHE A 5 11.22 -17.01 1.65
C PHE A 5 9.93 -17.51 2.32
N VAL A 6 9.86 -18.81 2.65
CA VAL A 6 8.72 -19.41 3.36
C VAL A 6 8.63 -18.86 4.78
N ILE A 7 9.76 -18.70 5.47
CA ILE A 7 9.82 -18.09 6.80
C ILE A 7 9.35 -16.63 6.75
N PHE A 8 9.80 -15.83 5.76
CA PHE A 8 9.38 -14.43 5.63
C PHE A 8 7.88 -14.26 5.36
N VAL A 9 7.27 -15.14 4.55
CA VAL A 9 5.84 -15.08 4.23
C VAL A 9 4.97 -15.55 5.42
N VAL A 10 5.39 -16.58 6.16
CA VAL A 10 4.70 -17.02 7.39
C VAL A 10 4.76 -15.92 8.47
N VAL A 11 5.90 -15.25 8.64
CA VAL A 11 6.05 -14.12 9.57
C VAL A 11 5.19 -12.90 9.16
N LEU A 12 5.08 -12.60 7.86
CA LEU A 12 4.25 -11.49 7.36
C LEU A 12 2.73 -11.76 7.48
N VAL A 13 2.29 -13.02 7.36
CA VAL A 13 0.86 -13.39 7.52
C VAL A 13 0.46 -13.48 9.00
N ALA A 14 1.34 -14.00 9.87
CA ALA A 14 1.12 -14.01 11.32
C ALA A 14 0.98 -12.59 11.91
N THR A 15 1.78 -11.62 11.40
CA THR A 15 1.72 -10.22 11.86
C THR A 15 0.48 -9.46 11.38
N ALA A 16 -0.19 -9.89 10.31
CA ALA A 16 -1.42 -9.26 9.80
C ALA A 16 -2.70 -9.75 10.51
N ALA A 17 -2.75 -11.02 10.93
CA ALA A 17 -3.85 -11.57 11.73
C ALA A 17 -3.83 -11.05 13.19
N ALA A 18 -2.65 -10.89 13.78
CA ALA A 18 -2.47 -10.32 15.12
C ALA A 18 -3.03 -8.88 15.22
N LYS A 19 -2.89 -8.06 14.17
CA LYS A 19 -3.37 -6.66 14.15
C LYS A 19 -4.90 -6.50 14.17
N LYS A 20 -5.67 -7.49 13.68
CA LYS A 20 -7.14 -7.46 13.71
C LYS A 20 -7.71 -8.13 14.97
N GLY A 21 -7.07 -9.16 15.51
CA GLY A 21 -7.40 -9.74 16.82
C GLY A 21 -7.16 -8.77 17.99
N TRP A 22 -6.12 -7.93 17.90
CA TRP A 22 -5.83 -6.90 18.91
C TRP A 22 -6.92 -5.83 19.05
N LYS A 23 -7.55 -5.40 17.93
CA LYS A 23 -8.59 -4.35 17.99
C LYS A 23 -9.91 -4.83 18.63
N LEU A 24 -10.23 -6.13 18.56
CA LEU A 24 -11.44 -6.68 19.17
C LEU A 24 -11.24 -7.07 20.64
N ARG A 25 -10.05 -7.60 21.02
CA ARG A 25 -9.70 -7.83 22.43
C ARG A 25 -9.58 -6.52 23.24
N GLN A 26 -9.18 -5.41 22.61
CA GLN A 26 -9.15 -4.10 23.26
C GLN A 26 -10.52 -3.49 23.59
N ARG A 27 -11.63 -4.01 23.05
CA ARG A 27 -12.98 -3.58 23.44
C ARG A 27 -13.49 -4.26 24.72
N GLN A 28 -12.80 -5.31 25.17
CA GLN A 28 -13.16 -6.12 26.35
C GLN A 28 -12.29 -5.80 27.59
N GLN A 29 -11.36 -4.84 27.50
CA GLN A 29 -10.51 -4.41 28.63
C GLN A 29 -10.89 -3.00 29.07
N CYS A 30 -10.96 -2.78 30.39
CA CYS A 30 -11.14 -1.46 30.99
C CYS A 30 -10.04 -0.51 30.49
N LYS A 31 -10.42 0.60 29.84
CA LYS A 31 -9.50 1.64 29.39
C LYS A 31 -9.58 2.82 30.32
N TYR A 32 -8.42 3.29 30.76
CA TYR A 32 -8.29 4.42 31.66
C TYR A 32 -7.50 5.55 31.02
N ASP A 33 -7.94 6.78 31.23
CA ASP A 33 -7.14 7.97 31.01
C ASP A 33 -6.19 8.15 32.20
N LYS A 34 -4.94 8.48 31.91
CA LYS A 34 -3.85 8.56 32.89
C LYS A 34 -3.62 10.03 33.23
N SER A 35 -3.83 10.41 34.48
CA SER A 35 -3.46 11.75 34.94
C SER A 35 -1.93 11.95 34.90
N ALA A 36 -1.50 13.20 35.09
CA ALA A 36 -0.13 13.49 35.43
C ALA A 36 0.28 12.71 36.70
N TRP A 37 1.56 12.35 36.77
CA TRP A 37 2.14 11.84 38.00
C TRP A 37 2.28 12.98 39.00
N SER A 38 2.08 12.70 40.28
CA SER A 38 2.42 13.61 41.36
C SER A 38 3.93 13.84 41.43
N ASP A 39 4.33 14.85 42.19
CA ASP A 39 5.72 14.99 42.62
C ASP A 39 6.13 13.82 43.51
N CYS A 40 7.46 13.58 43.58
CA CYS A 40 8.03 12.54 44.42
C CYS A 40 7.86 12.90 45.89
N ASP A 41 7.18 12.04 46.64
CA ASP A 41 7.10 12.15 48.09
C ASP A 41 8.39 11.63 48.72
N THR A 42 9.13 12.50 49.41
CA THR A 42 10.43 12.19 50.03
C THR A 42 10.32 11.22 51.20
N LYS A 43 9.13 11.10 51.82
CA LYS A 43 8.92 10.20 52.97
C LYS A 43 8.67 8.76 52.54
N THR A 44 7.90 8.58 51.47
CA THR A 44 7.52 7.25 50.97
C THR A 44 8.38 6.79 49.78
N ASN A 45 9.16 7.71 49.19
CA ASN A 45 9.94 7.49 47.96
C ASN A 45 9.08 6.97 46.80
N THR A 46 7.83 7.45 46.73
CA THR A 46 6.87 7.06 45.71
C THR A 46 6.20 8.25 45.03
N VAL A 47 5.76 8.02 43.79
CA VAL A 47 4.88 8.92 43.03
C VAL A 47 3.59 8.20 42.69
N ASN A 48 2.51 8.96 42.69
CA ASN A 48 1.16 8.44 42.48
C ASN A 48 0.51 9.12 41.27
N ARG A 49 -0.42 8.43 40.62
CA ARG A 49 -1.33 9.04 39.65
C ARG A 49 -2.69 8.37 39.68
N VAL A 50 -3.69 9.11 39.22
CA VAL A 50 -5.06 8.66 39.13
C VAL A 50 -5.37 8.19 37.71
N LEU A 51 -6.03 7.06 37.61
CA LEU A 51 -6.57 6.48 36.38
C LEU A 51 -8.08 6.65 36.39
N THR A 52 -8.61 7.41 35.44
CA THR A 52 -10.06 7.61 35.30
C THR A 52 -10.61 6.74 34.17
N LEU A 53 -11.69 6.01 34.43
CA LEU A 53 -12.26 5.09 33.45
C LEU A 53 -12.76 5.87 32.23
N LYS A 54 -12.16 5.60 31.07
CA LYS A 54 -12.55 6.17 29.77
C LYS A 54 -13.62 5.33 29.08
N SER A 55 -13.50 4.00 29.15
CA SER A 55 -14.47 3.05 28.58
C SER A 55 -14.26 1.64 29.13
N GLY A 56 -15.33 0.91 29.47
CA GLY A 56 -15.26 -0.48 29.94
C GLY A 56 -16.64 -1.14 30.02
N LYS A 57 -16.69 -2.44 30.36
CA LYS A 57 -17.92 -3.18 30.67
C LYS A 57 -18.30 -3.00 32.15
N GLU A 58 -19.49 -3.47 32.53
CA GLU A 58 -19.89 -3.62 33.94
C GLU A 58 -18.82 -4.41 34.70
N GLY A 59 -18.37 -3.87 35.84
CA GLY A 59 -17.27 -4.42 36.65
C GLY A 59 -15.93 -3.67 36.57
N CYS A 60 -15.78 -2.69 35.68
CA CYS A 60 -14.60 -1.82 35.68
C CYS A 60 -14.67 -0.77 36.81
N GLN A 61 -13.63 -0.65 37.63
CA GLN A 61 -13.56 0.41 38.64
C GLN A 61 -13.54 1.79 37.96
N GLN A 62 -14.31 2.75 38.48
CA GLN A 62 -14.40 4.09 37.90
C GLN A 62 -13.08 4.88 38.05
N THR A 63 -12.36 4.64 39.14
CA THR A 63 -11.07 5.27 39.45
C THR A 63 -10.09 4.23 40.00
N GLN A 64 -8.84 4.28 39.55
CA GLN A 64 -7.75 3.46 40.10
C GLN A 64 -6.52 4.32 40.41
N ASN A 65 -5.78 3.99 41.47
CA ASN A 65 -4.51 4.63 41.77
C ASN A 65 -3.35 3.77 41.28
N GLN A 66 -2.34 4.43 40.72
CA GLN A 66 -1.07 3.79 40.38
C GLN A 66 0.05 4.45 41.13
N THR A 67 0.82 3.62 41.83
CA THR A 67 1.99 4.03 42.62
C THR A 67 3.23 3.38 42.03
N ILE A 68 4.29 4.16 41.86
CA ILE A 68 5.63 3.65 41.50
C ILE A 68 6.68 4.36 42.34
N THR A 69 7.89 3.79 42.40
CA THR A 69 9.03 4.43 43.06
C THR A 69 9.53 5.64 42.26
N CYS A 70 10.14 6.61 42.95
CA CYS A 70 10.66 7.81 42.30
C CYS A 70 11.77 7.50 41.28
N ASP A 71 12.72 6.61 41.59
CA ASP A 71 13.75 6.18 40.62
C ASP A 71 13.13 5.57 39.33
N ARG A 72 12.06 4.77 39.47
CA ARG A 72 11.36 4.24 38.30
C ARG A 72 10.69 5.35 37.48
N PHE A 73 10.14 6.36 38.14
CA PHE A 73 9.55 7.52 37.48
C PHE A 73 10.59 8.33 36.71
N ASP A 74 11.74 8.60 37.31
CA ASP A 74 12.83 9.36 36.68
C ASP A 74 13.36 8.64 35.44
N ARG A 75 13.60 7.33 35.53
CA ARG A 75 13.98 6.51 34.37
C ARG A 75 12.93 6.57 33.26
N LEU A 76 11.63 6.58 33.60
CA LEU A 76 10.55 6.69 32.62
C LEU A 76 10.52 8.08 31.96
N GLN A 77 10.79 9.15 32.70
CA GLN A 77 10.86 10.51 32.15
C GLN A 77 12.08 10.69 31.27
N ALA A 78 13.26 10.28 31.73
CA ALA A 78 14.50 10.29 30.96
C ALA A 78 14.33 9.50 29.64
N TRP A 79 13.70 8.31 29.71
CA TRP A 79 13.39 7.54 28.51
C TRP A 79 12.44 8.28 27.55
N LYS A 80 11.40 8.95 28.06
CA LYS A 80 10.48 9.73 27.22
C LYS A 80 11.19 10.89 26.53
N ILE A 81 12.05 11.61 27.25
CA ILE A 81 12.86 12.72 26.71
C ILE A 81 13.77 12.20 25.61
N LYS A 82 14.59 11.17 25.88
CA LYS A 82 15.49 10.56 24.90
C LYS A 82 14.74 10.05 23.66
N LYS A 83 13.55 9.48 23.85
CA LYS A 83 12.69 9.02 22.75
C LYS A 83 12.11 10.17 21.93
N ALA A 84 11.80 11.31 22.56
CA ALA A 84 11.34 12.51 21.87
C ALA A 84 12.47 13.15 21.06
N GLU A 85 13.67 13.25 21.62
CA GLU A 85 14.88 13.73 20.94
C GLU A 85 15.23 12.88 19.72
N SER A 86 15.28 11.56 19.88
CA SER A 86 15.53 10.64 18.74
C SER A 86 14.49 10.78 17.63
N ARG A 87 13.22 11.08 17.97
CA ARG A 87 12.17 11.36 16.98
C ARG A 87 12.41 12.70 16.26
N ARG A 88 12.85 13.74 16.96
CA ARG A 88 13.20 15.04 16.38
C ARG A 88 14.41 14.92 15.44
N GLU A 89 15.47 14.25 15.88
CA GLU A 89 16.67 13.99 15.06
C GLU A 89 16.31 13.22 13.78
N LEU A 90 15.43 12.22 13.88
CA LEU A 90 14.95 11.49 12.69
C LEU A 90 14.11 12.36 11.75
N GLN A 91 13.32 13.29 12.29
CA GLN A 91 12.55 14.24 11.49
C GLN A 91 13.48 15.23 10.76
N GLU A 92 14.49 15.74 11.45
CA GLU A 92 15.52 16.61 10.89
C GLU A 92 16.33 15.92 9.77
N LYS A 93 16.79 14.68 10.01
CA LYS A 93 17.43 13.86 8.97
C LYS A 93 16.54 13.65 7.74
N LYS A 94 15.22 13.51 7.93
CA LYS A 94 14.26 13.42 6.81
C LYS A 94 14.10 14.75 6.09
N HIS A 95 14.10 15.87 6.81
CA HIS A 95 14.05 17.22 6.24
C HIS A 95 15.27 17.48 5.37
N HIS A 96 16.47 17.31 5.93
CA HIS A 96 17.74 17.49 5.23
C HIS A 96 17.88 16.58 3.99
N ARG A 97 17.34 15.35 4.03
CA ARG A 97 17.29 14.49 2.84
C ARG A 97 16.37 15.06 1.74
N LYS A 98 15.25 15.67 2.11
CA LYS A 98 14.33 16.29 1.15
C LYS A 98 14.93 17.55 0.54
N GLU A 99 15.58 18.39 1.35
CA GLU A 99 16.27 19.60 0.88
C GLU A 99 17.35 19.26 -0.14
N ARG A 100 18.25 18.32 0.16
CA ARG A 100 19.26 17.85 -0.82
C ARG A 100 18.65 17.28 -2.10
N GLN A 101 17.50 16.61 -2.01
CA GLN A 101 16.79 16.12 -3.19
C GLN A 101 16.17 17.25 -4.01
N GLN A 102 15.72 18.31 -3.35
CA GLN A 102 15.17 19.49 -4.00
C GLN A 102 16.27 20.30 -4.67
N GLU A 103 17.36 20.59 -3.96
CA GLU A 103 18.55 21.23 -4.51
C GLU A 103 19.10 20.47 -5.71
N MET A 104 19.21 19.14 -5.63
CA MET A 104 19.64 18.32 -6.78
C MET A 104 18.67 18.43 -7.97
N LYS A 105 17.37 18.56 -7.73
CA LYS A 105 16.37 18.74 -8.79
C LYS A 105 16.45 20.14 -9.40
N GLU A 106 16.61 21.17 -8.59
CA GLU A 106 16.76 22.57 -9.00
C GLU A 106 18.04 22.74 -9.82
N ASN A 107 19.19 22.25 -9.32
CA ASN A 107 20.45 22.24 -10.07
C ASN A 107 20.34 21.46 -11.39
N LYS A 108 19.66 20.30 -11.38
CA LYS A 108 19.42 19.55 -12.61
C LYS A 108 18.53 20.33 -13.59
N GLN A 109 17.53 21.06 -13.10
CA GLN A 109 16.66 21.88 -13.93
C GLN A 109 17.41 23.08 -14.49
N LEU A 110 18.22 23.76 -13.69
CA LEU A 110 19.09 24.85 -14.11
C LEU A 110 20.05 24.39 -15.21
N VAL A 111 20.74 23.27 -15.00
CA VAL A 111 21.63 22.66 -16.01
C VAL A 111 20.84 22.30 -17.27
N LYS A 112 19.63 21.74 -17.12
CA LYS A 112 18.76 21.42 -18.26
C LYS A 112 18.31 22.68 -19.01
N GLU A 113 18.00 23.77 -18.34
CA GLU A 113 17.62 25.05 -18.95
C GLU A 113 18.80 25.72 -19.65
N GLN A 114 19.98 25.66 -19.06
CA GLN A 114 21.21 26.08 -19.73
C GLN A 114 21.48 25.24 -20.99
N LEU A 115 21.27 23.92 -20.93
CA LEU A 115 21.41 23.01 -22.07
C LEU A 115 20.26 23.08 -23.09
N LYS A 116 19.11 23.71 -22.75
CA LYS A 116 17.99 23.90 -23.69
C LYS A 116 18.21 25.05 -24.67
N ARG A 117 19.15 25.96 -24.40
CA ARG A 117 19.47 27.09 -25.30
C ARG A 117 20.10 26.66 -26.62
N CYS A 118 20.77 25.49 -26.63
CA CYS A 118 21.35 24.91 -27.83
C CYS A 118 21.07 23.40 -27.84
N ARG A 119 20.20 22.95 -28.73
CA ARG A 119 19.84 21.54 -28.89
C ARG A 119 20.73 20.91 -29.96
N TYR A 120 21.42 19.83 -29.64
CA TYR A 120 22.27 19.12 -30.59
C TYR A 120 21.76 17.71 -30.88
N GLU A 121 21.76 17.34 -32.14
CA GLU A 121 21.68 15.95 -32.57
C GLU A 121 23.06 15.31 -32.49
N HIS A 122 23.11 14.02 -32.22
CA HIS A 122 24.34 13.30 -31.95
C HIS A 122 24.41 12.10 -32.90
N SER A 123 25.49 12.03 -33.69
CA SER A 123 25.77 10.89 -34.58
C SER A 123 26.01 9.62 -33.76
N ASP A 124 26.12 8.43 -34.36
CA ASP A 124 26.69 7.31 -33.62
C ASP A 124 28.18 7.54 -33.30
N TRP A 125 28.71 6.79 -32.32
CA TRP A 125 30.14 6.80 -32.03
C TRP A 125 30.89 6.22 -33.21
N SER A 126 32.03 6.80 -33.57
CA SER A 126 32.93 6.23 -34.56
C SER A 126 33.44 4.86 -34.12
N GLU A 127 33.98 4.11 -35.07
CA GLU A 127 34.81 2.95 -34.76
C GLU A 127 36.05 3.38 -33.95
N CYS A 128 36.57 2.44 -33.16
CA CYS A 128 37.77 2.68 -32.36
C CYS A 128 38.99 2.78 -33.26
N ASP A 129 39.62 3.96 -33.27
CA ASP A 129 40.90 4.15 -33.94
C ASP A 129 42.01 3.47 -33.13
N GLN A 130 42.63 2.46 -33.72
CA GLN A 130 43.66 1.66 -33.09
C GLN A 130 44.96 2.45 -32.85
N ALA A 131 45.23 3.48 -33.63
CA ALA A 131 46.44 4.29 -33.50
C ALA A 131 46.38 5.22 -32.28
N THR A 132 45.22 5.82 -32.03
CA THR A 132 45.02 6.78 -30.93
C THR A 132 44.31 6.18 -29.71
N ASN A 133 43.73 4.98 -29.85
CA ASN A 133 42.86 4.33 -28.86
C ASN A 133 41.69 5.23 -28.42
N THR A 134 41.18 6.02 -29.37
CA THR A 134 40.06 6.94 -29.14
C THR A 134 38.92 6.73 -30.13
N VAL A 135 37.73 7.16 -29.72
CA VAL A 135 36.52 7.22 -30.53
C VAL A 135 35.98 8.64 -30.47
N THR A 136 35.40 9.07 -31.57
CA THR A 136 34.82 10.42 -31.71
C THR A 136 33.33 10.34 -31.94
N ARG A 137 32.64 11.41 -31.56
CA ARG A 137 31.22 11.60 -31.82
C ARG A 137 30.95 13.05 -32.15
N ASN A 138 30.17 13.27 -33.19
CA ASN A 138 29.84 14.60 -33.65
C ASN A 138 28.48 15.01 -33.11
N PHE A 139 28.38 16.27 -32.71
CA PHE A 139 27.18 16.90 -32.23
C PHE A 139 26.84 18.06 -33.16
N THR A 140 25.72 17.99 -33.86
CA THR A 140 25.27 19.00 -34.84
C THR A 140 24.11 19.80 -34.26
N LEU A 141 24.17 21.12 -34.35
CA LEU A 141 23.13 22.00 -33.83
C LEU A 141 21.81 21.74 -34.59
N SER A 142 20.77 21.39 -33.84
CA SER A 142 19.40 21.18 -34.34
C SER A 142 18.50 22.39 -34.12
N GLU A 143 18.68 23.12 -33.02
CA GLU A 143 17.89 24.31 -32.67
C GLU A 143 18.65 25.18 -31.65
N GLY A 144 18.76 26.51 -31.83
CA GLY A 144 19.46 27.39 -30.87
C GLY A 144 19.56 28.88 -31.29
N GLU A 145 19.92 29.74 -30.34
CA GLU A 145 20.08 31.21 -30.51
C GLU A 145 21.49 31.62 -31.00
N GLN A 146 21.68 32.92 -31.28
CA GLN A 146 22.98 33.50 -31.62
C GLN A 146 23.98 33.27 -30.45
N GLY A 147 25.00 32.43 -30.70
CA GLY A 147 26.01 32.05 -29.71
C GLY A 147 26.20 30.54 -29.54
N CYS A 148 25.35 29.70 -30.14
CA CYS A 148 25.56 28.25 -30.20
C CYS A 148 26.61 27.88 -31.24
N GLU A 149 27.52 26.97 -30.88
CA GLU A 149 28.47 26.37 -31.83
C GLU A 149 27.72 25.51 -32.85
N GLN A 150 28.01 25.60 -34.14
CA GLN A 150 27.25 24.85 -35.15
C GLN A 150 27.48 23.34 -35.06
N SER A 151 28.69 22.94 -34.70
CA SER A 151 29.04 21.55 -34.44
C SER A 151 30.22 21.46 -33.50
N HIS A 152 30.21 20.47 -32.60
CA HIS A 152 31.38 20.14 -31.81
C HIS A 152 31.60 18.62 -31.80
N THR A 153 32.84 18.22 -31.54
CA THR A 153 33.24 16.82 -31.49
C THR A 153 33.71 16.47 -30.09
N ILE A 154 33.30 15.29 -29.62
CA ILE A 154 33.77 14.77 -28.33
C ILE A 154 34.58 13.52 -28.61
N THR A 155 35.83 13.54 -28.13
CA THR A 155 36.73 12.39 -28.18
C THR A 155 36.77 11.73 -26.81
N ILE A 156 36.62 10.40 -26.77
CA ILE A 156 36.84 9.60 -25.57
C ILE A 156 37.70 8.38 -25.88
N THR A 157 38.24 7.73 -24.86
CA THR A 157 38.98 6.48 -25.03
C THR A 157 38.05 5.31 -25.35
N CYS A 158 38.54 4.33 -26.12
CA CYS A 158 37.76 3.14 -26.47
C CYS A 158 37.31 2.37 -25.22
N ASP A 159 38.13 2.28 -24.18
CA ASP A 159 37.77 1.69 -22.89
C ASP A 159 36.59 2.38 -22.22
N LYS A 160 36.54 3.71 -22.29
CA LYS A 160 35.43 4.49 -21.71
C LYS A 160 34.14 4.20 -22.47
N LEU A 161 34.19 4.10 -23.81
CA LEU A 161 33.04 3.69 -24.62
C LEU A 161 32.56 2.28 -24.25
N ASN A 162 33.48 1.31 -24.16
CA ASN A 162 33.17 -0.07 -23.78
C ASN A 162 32.49 -0.15 -22.41
N ARG A 163 32.98 0.61 -21.42
CA ARG A 163 32.34 0.72 -20.09
C ARG A 163 30.93 1.30 -20.17
N ILE A 164 30.72 2.33 -21.00
CA ILE A 164 29.39 2.94 -21.20
C ILE A 164 28.44 1.94 -21.86
N GLN A 165 28.87 1.23 -22.90
CA GLN A 165 28.06 0.21 -23.59
C GLN A 165 27.72 -0.95 -22.65
N ALA A 166 28.71 -1.49 -21.93
CA ALA A 166 28.49 -2.53 -20.94
C ALA A 166 27.53 -2.10 -19.82
N TRP A 167 27.60 -0.84 -19.37
CA TRP A 167 26.66 -0.29 -18.40
C TRP A 167 25.24 -0.17 -18.97
N LYS A 168 25.08 0.28 -20.23
CA LYS A 168 23.79 0.34 -20.92
C LYS A 168 23.17 -1.06 -21.06
N ALA A 169 23.95 -2.05 -21.47
CA ALA A 169 23.53 -3.45 -21.56
C ALA A 169 23.03 -3.97 -20.19
N LYS A 170 23.86 -3.88 -19.14
CA LYS A 170 23.48 -4.28 -17.77
C LYS A 170 22.22 -3.58 -17.26
N LYS A 171 22.01 -2.31 -17.61
CA LYS A 171 20.81 -1.56 -17.23
C LYS A 171 19.57 -2.06 -17.98
N SER A 172 19.72 -2.39 -19.26
CA SER A 172 18.67 -3.02 -20.07
C SER A 172 18.29 -4.38 -19.48
N ASP A 173 19.28 -5.25 -19.22
CA ASP A 173 19.06 -6.59 -18.66
C ASP A 173 18.37 -6.52 -17.30
N ARG A 174 18.80 -5.62 -16.41
CA ARG A 174 18.13 -5.40 -15.11
C ARG A 174 16.69 -4.93 -15.26
N LYS A 175 16.37 -4.15 -16.29
CA LYS A 175 14.99 -3.72 -16.56
C LYS A 175 14.17 -4.88 -17.09
N GLN A 176 14.72 -5.68 -18.01
CA GLN A 176 14.07 -6.84 -18.59
C GLN A 176 13.80 -7.90 -17.53
N ASN A 177 14.81 -8.26 -16.72
CA ASN A 177 14.66 -9.21 -15.61
C ASN A 177 13.55 -8.80 -14.62
N ARG A 178 13.40 -7.50 -14.33
CA ARG A 178 12.31 -7.00 -13.46
C ARG A 178 10.93 -7.14 -14.10
N ILE A 179 10.83 -7.06 -15.43
CA ILE A 179 9.59 -7.26 -16.16
C ILE A 179 9.26 -8.75 -16.15
N ASP A 180 10.24 -9.60 -16.43
CA ASP A 180 10.07 -11.05 -16.47
C ASP A 180 9.70 -11.62 -15.11
N GLU A 181 10.37 -11.18 -14.04
CA GLU A 181 10.04 -11.56 -12.65
C GLU A 181 8.61 -11.14 -12.26
N LYS A 182 8.15 -9.96 -12.70
CA LYS A 182 6.77 -9.51 -12.50
C LYS A 182 5.77 -10.35 -13.28
N LEU A 183 6.12 -10.74 -14.50
CA LEU A 183 5.27 -11.57 -15.35
C LEU A 183 5.14 -12.97 -14.76
N GLN A 184 6.25 -13.57 -14.34
CA GLN A 184 6.30 -14.86 -13.67
C GLN A 184 5.46 -14.85 -12.39
N MET A 185 5.65 -13.87 -11.50
CA MET A 185 4.81 -13.76 -10.29
C MET A 185 3.32 -13.61 -10.61
N LYS A 186 2.97 -12.94 -11.71
CA LYS A 186 1.57 -12.78 -12.14
C LYS A 186 1.01 -14.08 -12.69
N GLN A 187 1.79 -14.87 -13.42
CA GLN A 187 1.41 -16.20 -13.91
C GLN A 187 1.24 -17.18 -12.74
N GLU A 188 2.22 -17.26 -11.83
CA GLU A 188 2.13 -18.12 -10.64
C GLU A 188 0.90 -17.80 -9.79
N ARG A 189 0.58 -16.51 -9.60
CA ARG A 189 -0.65 -16.08 -8.91
C ARG A 189 -1.92 -16.49 -9.65
N LYS A 190 -1.91 -16.51 -10.99
CA LYS A 190 -3.05 -16.96 -11.80
C LYS A 190 -3.23 -18.47 -11.69
N GLU A 191 -2.16 -19.24 -11.85
CA GLU A 191 -2.18 -20.70 -11.72
C GLU A 191 -2.61 -21.12 -10.32
N LYS A 192 -2.05 -20.48 -9.28
CA LYS A 192 -2.48 -20.73 -7.89
C LYS A 192 -3.97 -20.47 -7.68
N ARG A 193 -4.51 -19.37 -8.24
CA ARG A 193 -5.95 -19.09 -8.17
C ARG A 193 -6.79 -20.08 -8.96
N LYS A 194 -6.27 -20.60 -10.08
CA LYS A 194 -6.94 -21.63 -10.89
C LYS A 194 -7.04 -22.93 -10.10
N LEU A 195 -5.93 -23.38 -9.52
CA LEU A 195 -5.86 -24.56 -8.66
C LEU A 195 -6.75 -24.41 -7.41
N GLU A 196 -6.67 -23.27 -6.70
CA GLU A 196 -7.54 -23.00 -5.55
C GLU A 196 -9.03 -22.99 -5.93
N LYS A 197 -9.37 -22.52 -7.14
CA LYS A 197 -10.76 -22.51 -7.64
C LYS A 197 -11.22 -23.92 -7.99
N GLU A 198 -10.37 -24.72 -8.61
CA GLU A 198 -10.62 -26.13 -8.94
C GLU A 198 -10.83 -26.96 -7.68
N GLN A 199 -9.96 -26.79 -6.67
CA GLN A 199 -10.14 -27.41 -5.35
C GLN A 199 -11.46 -27.00 -4.68
N ARG A 200 -11.87 -25.72 -4.81
CA ARG A 200 -13.17 -25.25 -4.30
C ARG A 200 -14.37 -25.71 -5.11
N LEU A 201 -14.17 -26.17 -6.34
CA LEU A 201 -15.23 -26.66 -7.21
C LEU A 201 -15.49 -28.16 -7.01
N LYS A 202 -14.56 -28.90 -6.40
CA LYS A 202 -14.69 -30.33 -6.07
C LYS A 202 -15.91 -30.62 -5.18
N CYS A 203 -16.10 -29.85 -4.10
CA CYS A 203 -17.24 -29.98 -3.21
C CYS A 203 -18.12 -28.73 -3.30
N LYS A 204 -19.33 -28.85 -3.83
CA LYS A 204 -20.32 -27.78 -3.89
C LYS A 204 -21.37 -28.01 -2.81
N TYR A 205 -21.66 -26.96 -2.06
CA TYR A 205 -22.63 -27.01 -0.98
C TYR A 205 -23.73 -25.98 -1.17
N ASP A 206 -24.94 -26.38 -0.83
CA ASP A 206 -26.05 -25.49 -0.59
C ASP A 206 -25.87 -24.69 0.68
N LYS A 207 -26.29 -23.43 0.63
CA LYS A 207 -26.08 -22.48 1.71
C LYS A 207 -27.43 -22.08 2.26
N GLU A 208 -27.68 -22.49 3.48
CA GLU A 208 -28.83 -22.02 4.23
C GLU A 208 -28.62 -20.57 4.69
N ASP A 209 -29.65 -20.01 5.32
CA ASP A 209 -29.52 -18.71 5.95
C ASP A 209 -28.62 -18.76 7.18
N TRP A 210 -28.05 -17.62 7.52
CA TRP A 210 -27.25 -17.52 8.74
C TRP A 210 -28.17 -17.55 9.95
N SER A 211 -27.76 -18.26 11.00
CA SER A 211 -28.43 -18.20 12.29
C SER A 211 -28.42 -16.77 12.85
N GLU A 212 -29.30 -16.54 13.82
CA GLU A 212 -29.19 -15.36 14.68
C GLU A 212 -27.87 -15.36 15.45
N CYS A 213 -27.43 -14.17 15.87
CA CYS A 213 -26.23 -14.01 16.68
C CYS A 213 -26.48 -14.56 18.08
N ASP A 214 -25.75 -15.62 18.43
CA ASP A 214 -25.73 -16.11 19.79
C ASP A 214 -24.89 -15.16 20.66
N ASN A 215 -25.54 -14.54 21.64
CA ASN A 215 -24.92 -13.56 22.53
C ASN A 215 -23.90 -14.19 23.50
N THR A 216 -24.01 -15.49 23.76
CA THR A 216 -23.11 -16.20 24.69
C THR A 216 -21.75 -16.47 24.03
N THR A 217 -21.76 -17.03 22.81
CA THR A 217 -20.54 -17.33 22.05
C THR A 217 -20.06 -16.15 21.20
N ASN A 218 -20.93 -15.15 20.95
CA ASN A 218 -20.71 -14.04 20.02
C ASN A 218 -20.38 -14.53 18.60
N THR A 219 -21.03 -15.63 18.20
CA THR A 219 -20.90 -16.24 16.88
C THR A 219 -22.24 -16.46 16.21
N VAL A 220 -22.21 -16.53 14.88
CA VAL A 220 -23.31 -17.01 14.04
C VAL A 220 -22.82 -18.23 13.28
N THR A 221 -23.73 -19.17 13.08
CA THR A 221 -23.47 -20.42 12.38
C THR A 221 -24.31 -20.45 11.11
N ARG A 222 -23.78 -21.08 10.07
CA ARG A 222 -24.55 -21.42 8.89
C ARG A 222 -24.23 -22.85 8.50
N VAL A 223 -25.29 -23.64 8.36
CA VAL A 223 -25.24 -25.00 7.85
C VAL A 223 -25.07 -24.96 6.33
N MET A 224 -24.20 -25.80 5.81
CA MET A 224 -24.05 -26.00 4.38
C MET A 224 -24.10 -27.49 4.07
N THR A 225 -25.02 -27.89 3.19
CA THR A 225 -25.30 -29.28 2.82
C THR A 225 -24.68 -29.60 1.47
N LEU A 226 -24.06 -30.78 1.33
CA LEU A 226 -23.38 -31.18 0.11
C LEU A 226 -24.41 -31.32 -1.02
N ARG A 227 -24.14 -30.66 -2.15
CA ARG A 227 -24.96 -30.72 -3.38
C ARG A 227 -24.31 -31.61 -4.45
N ASP A 228 -22.98 -31.53 -4.58
CA ASP A 228 -22.22 -32.16 -5.66
C ASP A 228 -20.76 -32.35 -5.19
N GLY A 229 -20.21 -33.56 -5.37
CA GLY A 229 -18.91 -34.00 -4.88
C GLY A 229 -18.93 -35.47 -4.45
N GLU A 230 -17.77 -36.11 -4.35
CA GLU A 230 -17.63 -37.48 -3.86
C GLU A 230 -17.75 -37.51 -2.33
N GLU A 231 -18.63 -38.35 -1.78
CA GLU A 231 -18.88 -38.46 -0.33
C GLU A 231 -17.64 -38.90 0.46
N GLU A 232 -16.69 -39.58 -0.19
CA GLU A 232 -15.41 -39.96 0.42
C GLU A 232 -14.44 -38.78 0.55
N GLU A 233 -14.53 -37.76 -0.32
CA GLU A 233 -13.67 -36.57 -0.29
C GLU A 233 -14.34 -35.36 0.39
N CYS A 234 -15.67 -35.33 0.47
CA CYS A 234 -16.45 -34.18 0.92
C CYS A 234 -17.34 -34.53 2.11
N GLU A 235 -17.25 -33.75 3.20
CA GLU A 235 -18.17 -33.87 4.34
C GLU A 235 -19.62 -33.58 3.88
N PRO A 236 -20.63 -34.38 4.25
CA PRO A 236 -22.01 -34.19 3.79
C PRO A 236 -22.66 -32.92 4.36
N ILE A 237 -22.25 -32.51 5.56
CA ILE A 237 -22.73 -31.30 6.23
C ILE A 237 -21.53 -30.58 6.83
N ILE A 238 -21.37 -29.30 6.51
CA ILE A 238 -20.34 -28.45 7.10
C ILE A 238 -20.96 -27.25 7.82
N ASN A 239 -20.48 -26.98 9.04
CA ASN A 239 -20.91 -25.85 9.84
C ASN A 239 -19.91 -24.71 9.75
N VAL A 240 -20.32 -23.60 9.14
CA VAL A 240 -19.47 -22.41 9.05
C VAL A 240 -19.80 -21.46 10.19
N ILE A 241 -18.89 -21.35 11.16
CA ILE A 241 -19.02 -20.47 12.31
C ILE A 241 -18.20 -19.19 12.07
N ILE A 242 -18.82 -18.02 12.25
CA ILE A 242 -18.12 -16.72 12.20
C ILE A 242 -18.55 -15.83 13.36
N SER A 243 -17.70 -14.89 13.77
CA SER A 243 -18.05 -13.93 14.81
C SER A 243 -19.18 -12.99 14.35
N CYS A 244 -20.06 -12.56 15.26
CA CYS A 244 -21.17 -11.67 14.92
C CYS A 244 -20.71 -10.35 14.27
N SER A 245 -19.58 -9.78 14.73
CA SER A 245 -18.97 -8.60 14.10
C SER A 245 -18.48 -8.80 12.66
N LYS A 246 -18.17 -10.04 12.26
CA LYS A 246 -17.82 -10.38 10.87
C LYS A 246 -19.08 -10.53 10.04
N PHE A 247 -20.12 -11.13 10.61
CA PHE A 247 -21.44 -11.23 9.99
C PHE A 247 -22.06 -9.87 9.70
N GLU A 248 -22.05 -8.96 10.68
CA GLU A 248 -22.59 -7.60 10.52
C GLU A 248 -21.89 -6.86 9.37
N ARG A 249 -20.55 -6.95 9.28
CA ARG A 249 -19.79 -6.38 8.15
C ARG A 249 -20.15 -7.00 6.80
N ILE A 250 -20.44 -8.30 6.76
CA ILE A 250 -20.90 -8.97 5.55
C ILE A 250 -22.26 -8.43 5.14
N GLN A 251 -23.18 -8.23 6.09
CA GLN A 251 -24.51 -7.68 5.81
C GLN A 251 -24.44 -6.23 5.34
N GLN A 252 -23.67 -5.37 6.02
CA GLN A 252 -23.42 -3.99 5.58
C GLN A 252 -22.82 -3.94 4.17
N TRP A 253 -21.87 -4.83 3.85
CA TRP A 253 -21.31 -4.91 2.51
C TRP A 253 -22.33 -5.36 1.47
N LYS A 254 -23.19 -6.34 1.78
CA LYS A 254 -24.29 -6.76 0.89
C LYS A 254 -25.27 -5.61 0.62
N ALA A 255 -25.68 -4.88 1.66
CA ALA A 255 -26.56 -3.71 1.54
C ALA A 255 -25.94 -2.65 0.61
N ARG A 256 -24.70 -2.23 0.86
CA ARG A 256 -23.97 -1.28 0.01
C ARG A 256 -23.80 -1.75 -1.43
N LYS A 257 -23.62 -3.07 -1.63
CA LYS A 257 -23.50 -3.65 -2.98
C LYS A 257 -24.84 -3.58 -3.72
N MET A 258 -25.96 -3.75 -3.02
CA MET A 258 -27.30 -3.61 -3.58
C MET A 258 -27.62 -2.15 -3.91
N GLU A 259 -27.32 -1.22 -3.00
CA GLU A 259 -27.43 0.23 -3.25
C GLU A 259 -26.69 0.64 -4.53
N ARG A 260 -25.40 0.28 -4.66
CA ARG A 260 -24.61 0.58 -5.88
C ARG A 260 -25.18 -0.06 -7.15
N LYS A 261 -25.86 -1.21 -7.03
CA LYS A 261 -26.52 -1.82 -8.18
C LYS A 261 -27.78 -1.03 -8.57
N ASN A 262 -28.54 -0.56 -7.59
CA ASN A 262 -29.73 0.25 -7.83
C ASN A 262 -29.36 1.62 -8.41
N GLU A 263 -28.37 2.30 -7.82
CA GLU A 263 -27.82 3.56 -8.34
C GLU A 263 -27.33 3.42 -9.80
N LYS A 264 -26.65 2.32 -10.13
CA LYS A 264 -26.26 2.04 -11.53
C LYS A 264 -27.45 1.83 -12.46
N LYS A 265 -28.53 1.21 -11.97
CA LYS A 265 -29.77 1.03 -12.76
C LYS A 265 -30.46 2.38 -12.97
N GLU A 266 -30.59 3.19 -11.92
CA GLU A 266 -31.16 4.53 -11.96
C GLU A 266 -30.38 5.45 -12.90
N ASN A 267 -29.05 5.51 -12.76
CA ASN A 267 -28.21 6.30 -13.66
C ASN A 267 -28.33 5.81 -15.13
N LYS A 268 -28.44 4.49 -15.35
CA LYS A 268 -28.69 3.95 -16.69
C LYS A 268 -30.06 4.35 -17.24
N MET A 269 -31.09 4.43 -16.41
CA MET A 269 -32.43 4.92 -16.80
C MET A 269 -32.38 6.41 -17.12
N PHE A 270 -31.77 7.23 -16.26
CA PHE A 270 -31.60 8.66 -16.49
C PHE A 270 -30.88 8.98 -17.80
N ILE A 271 -29.76 8.29 -18.09
CA ILE A 271 -29.04 8.45 -19.36
C ILE A 271 -29.93 8.09 -20.56
N ARG A 272 -30.81 7.09 -20.42
CA ARG A 272 -31.75 6.69 -21.49
C ARG A 272 -32.80 7.78 -21.73
N GLU A 273 -33.34 8.39 -20.67
CA GLU A 273 -34.29 9.50 -20.77
C GLU A 273 -33.67 10.73 -21.42
N GLN A 274 -32.47 11.14 -21.00
CA GLN A 274 -31.74 12.26 -21.61
C GLN A 274 -31.52 12.03 -23.12
N LYS A 275 -31.16 10.80 -23.51
CA LYS A 275 -31.03 10.44 -24.93
C LYS A 275 -32.37 10.51 -25.68
N ASN A 276 -33.48 10.14 -25.06
CA ASN A 276 -34.80 10.25 -25.67
C ASN A 276 -35.21 11.71 -25.85
N MET A 277 -35.03 12.55 -24.83
CA MET A 277 -35.29 13.99 -24.93
C MET A 277 -34.46 14.64 -26.03
N TRP A 278 -33.16 14.32 -26.11
CA TRP A 278 -32.31 14.83 -27.18
C TRP A 278 -32.79 14.42 -28.58
N LYS A 279 -33.24 13.16 -28.74
CA LYS A 279 -33.83 12.70 -30.00
C LYS A 279 -35.10 13.44 -30.35
N GLU A 280 -35.96 13.72 -29.37
CA GLU A 280 -37.22 14.44 -29.60
C GLU A 280 -36.98 15.90 -29.98
N ASN A 281 -36.11 16.60 -29.25
CA ASN A 281 -35.70 17.96 -29.60
C ASN A 281 -35.09 18.03 -31.01
N LYS A 282 -34.29 17.02 -31.39
CA LYS A 282 -33.74 16.93 -32.75
C LYS A 282 -34.82 16.77 -33.83
N LYS A 283 -35.94 16.08 -33.54
CA LYS A 283 -37.08 16.01 -34.47
C LYS A 283 -37.76 17.37 -34.60
N ILE A 284 -38.05 18.03 -33.47
CA ILE A 284 -38.68 19.36 -33.44
C ILE A 284 -37.87 20.36 -34.27
N VAL A 285 -36.55 20.42 -34.07
CA VAL A 285 -35.67 21.32 -34.84
C VAL A 285 -35.68 20.98 -36.34
N LYS A 286 -35.81 19.70 -36.71
CA LYS A 286 -35.90 19.29 -38.12
C LYS A 286 -37.23 19.69 -38.75
N GLU A 287 -38.32 19.66 -37.98
CA GLU A 287 -39.66 20.07 -38.41
C GLU A 287 -39.77 21.59 -38.57
N GLN A 288 -39.21 22.37 -37.64
CA GLN A 288 -39.13 23.84 -37.74
C GLN A 288 -38.32 24.35 -38.94
N ARG A 289 -37.49 23.49 -39.56
CA ARG A 289 -36.69 23.83 -40.75
C ARG A 289 -37.37 23.47 -42.07
N ARG A 290 -38.52 22.79 -42.03
CA ARG A 290 -39.34 22.48 -43.21
C ARG A 290 -40.39 23.56 -43.40
#